data_AF-A0A380FN75-F1
#
_entry.id   AF-A0A380FN75-F1
#
_cell.length_a   1.000
_cell.length_b   1.000
_cell.length_c   1.000
_cell.angle_alpha   90.00
_cell.angle_beta   90.00
_cell.angle_gamma   90.00
#
_symmetry.space_group_name_H-M   'P 1'
#
loop_
_entity.id
_entity.type
_entity.pdbx_description
1 polymer ?
#
loop_
_entity_poly.entity_id
_entity_poly.type
_entity_poly.pdbx_seq_one_letter_code
_entity_poly.pdbx_strand_id
1 'polypeptide(L)'
;MFRTKIGMKPTMLFEGAKGDVLKFQSGFISRSVKVTEGNNEIMQTKSERFKIASQHDIDIASETYHPAMLILLFQAFYEYQEYQRKQSN
;
A
#
# COMPACT_ATOMS: atom_id res chain seq x y z
N MET A 1 5.55 15.09 -0.08
CA MET A 1 5.40 15.06 1.40
C MET A 1 4.72 13.75 1.78
N PHE A 2 5.09 13.12 2.89
CA PHE A 2 4.45 11.87 3.34
C PHE A 2 3.38 12.18 4.38
N ARG A 3 2.15 11.70 4.19
CA ARG A 3 1.08 11.88 5.17
C ARG A 3 0.37 10.56 5.44
N THR A 4 0.53 10.04 6.65
CA THR A 4 -0.20 8.88 7.14
C THR A 4 -1.51 9.30 7.80
N LYS A 5 -2.61 8.63 7.48
CA LYS A 5 -3.87 8.74 8.24
C LYS A 5 -4.26 7.34 8.72
N ILE A 6 -4.18 7.15 10.04
CA ILE A 6 -4.65 5.92 10.68
C ILE A 6 -6.13 6.12 11.00
N GLY A 7 -6.98 5.30 10.37
CA GLY A 7 -8.43 5.25 10.60
C GLY A 7 -8.89 3.80 10.50
N MET A 8 -10.19 3.55 10.30
CA MET A 8 -10.75 2.18 10.22
C MET A 8 -9.96 1.28 9.26
N LYS A 9 -9.61 1.81 8.07
CA LYS A 9 -8.64 1.20 7.14
C LYS A 9 -7.32 1.95 7.21
N PRO A 10 -6.19 1.29 7.50
CA PRO A 10 -4.91 1.96 7.47
C PRO A 10 -4.62 2.52 6.08
N THR A 11 -4.27 3.80 6.03
CA THR A 11 -4.08 4.55 4.79
C THR A 11 -2.81 5.39 4.85
N MET A 12 -2.04 5.40 3.76
CA MET A 12 -0.87 6.26 3.57
C MET A 12 -1.00 7.02 2.26
N LEU A 13 -0.74 8.33 2.31
CA LEU A 13 -0.73 9.21 1.15
C LEU A 13 0.70 9.59 0.81
N PHE A 14 1.06 9.40 -0.45
CA PHE A 14 2.32 9.85 -1.03
C PHE A 14 2.02 11.00 -1.99
N GLU A 15 2.46 12.21 -1.61
CA GLU A 15 2.33 13.40 -2.45
C GLU A 15 3.63 13.59 -3.25
N GLY A 16 3.52 13.46 -4.57
CA GLY A 16 4.61 13.66 -5.52
C GLY A 16 4.85 15.13 -5.85
N ALA A 17 5.98 15.41 -6.51
CA ALA A 17 6.42 16.77 -6.82
C ALA A 17 5.53 17.49 -7.84
N LYS A 18 4.70 16.76 -8.60
CA LYS A 18 3.81 17.31 -9.61
C LYS A 18 2.37 17.50 -9.10
N GLY A 19 2.15 17.34 -7.79
CA GLY A 19 0.83 17.40 -7.17
C GLY A 19 0.03 16.10 -7.29
N ASP A 20 0.66 15.04 -7.79
CA ASP A 20 0.11 13.69 -7.78
C ASP A 20 -0.01 13.13 -6.37
N VAL A 21 -1.09 12.40 -6.09
CA VAL A 21 -1.36 11.84 -4.76
C VAL A 21 -1.69 10.37 -4.89
N LEU A 22 -0.76 9.52 -4.46
CA LEU A 22 -0.96 8.08 -4.39
C LEU A 22 -1.49 7.70 -3.02
N LYS A 23 -2.67 7.09 -3.00
CA LYS A 23 -3.31 6.59 -1.79
C LYS A 23 -3.15 5.09 -1.70
N PHE A 24 -2.40 4.65 -0.69
CA PHE A 24 -2.22 3.24 -0.33
C PHE A 24 -3.18 2.91 0.81
N GLN A 25 -4.03 1.91 0.62
CA GLN A 25 -5.05 1.54 1.59
C GLN A 25 -5.03 0.02 1.83
N SER A 26 -4.82 -0.38 3.08
CA SER A 26 -4.89 -1.80 3.47
C SER A 26 -6.34 -2.29 3.52
N GLY A 27 -6.55 -3.53 3.10
CA GLY A 27 -7.74 -4.32 3.39
C GLY A 27 -7.83 -4.63 4.89
N PHE A 28 -9.06 -4.80 5.38
CA PHE A 28 -9.32 -5.04 6.81
C PHE A 28 -8.81 -6.39 7.30
N ILE A 29 -8.88 -7.43 6.47
CA ILE A 29 -8.61 -8.83 6.87
C ILE A 29 -7.44 -9.41 6.07
N SER A 30 -7.45 -9.19 4.76
CA SER A 30 -6.56 -9.86 3.80
C SER A 30 -5.14 -9.32 3.76
N ARG A 31 -4.78 -8.24 4.47
CA ARG A 31 -3.51 -7.49 4.30
C ARG A 31 -3.22 -6.99 2.88
N SER A 32 -4.13 -7.23 1.93
CA SER A 32 -4.10 -6.71 0.55
C SER A 32 -4.03 -5.19 0.55
N VAL A 33 -3.30 -4.60 -0.38
CA VAL A 33 -3.17 -3.15 -0.52
C VAL A 33 -3.73 -2.73 -1.85
N LYS A 34 -4.63 -1.74 -1.83
CA LYS A 34 -5.09 -1.05 -3.03
C LYS A 34 -4.40 0.30 -3.13
N VAL A 35 -3.90 0.65 -4.30
CA VAL A 35 -3.27 1.92 -4.61
C VAL A 35 -4.08 2.65 -5.66
N THR A 36 -4.45 3.89 -5.32
CA THR A 36 -5.25 4.74 -6.21
C THR A 36 -4.59 6.10 -6.41
N GLU A 37 -4.68 6.63 -7.62
CA GLU A 37 -4.43 8.02 -7.96
C GLU A 37 -5.77 8.67 -8.34
N GLY A 38 -6.30 9.55 -7.48
CA GLY A 38 -7.68 10.03 -7.62
C GLY A 38 -8.68 8.87 -7.57
N ASN A 39 -9.45 8.68 -8.65
CA ASN A 39 -10.41 7.58 -8.80
C ASN A 39 -9.84 6.36 -9.55
N ASN A 40 -8.60 6.44 -10.02
CA ASN A 40 -7.97 5.39 -10.82
C ASN A 40 -7.22 4.42 -9.91
N GLU A 41 -7.51 3.13 -10.04
CA GLU A 41 -6.73 2.08 -9.41
C GLU A 41 -5.49 1.80 -10.26
N ILE A 42 -4.31 1.97 -9.68
CA ILE A 42 -3.04 1.84 -10.40
C ILE A 42 -2.24 0.62 -9.98
N MET A 43 -2.51 0.08 -8.78
CA MET A 43 -1.89 -1.14 -8.29
C MET A 43 -2.80 -1.80 -7.25
N GLN A 44 -2.82 -3.13 -7.24
CA GLN A 44 -3.41 -3.93 -6.18
C GLN A 44 -2.45 -5.03 -5.75
N THR A 45 -2.49 -5.40 -4.47
CA THR A 45 -1.81 -6.59 -3.98
C THR A 45 -2.82 -7.59 -3.45
N LYS A 46 -2.64 -8.87 -3.78
CA LYS A 46 -3.32 -9.99 -3.11
C LYS A 46 -2.35 -10.58 -2.12
N SER A 47 -2.74 -10.65 -0.85
CA SER A 47 -1.91 -11.29 0.16
C SER A 47 -2.50 -12.64 0.53
N GLU A 48 -1.67 -13.68 0.47
CA GLU A 48 -1.99 -15.00 1.00
C GLU A 48 -1.18 -15.23 2.26
N ARG A 49 -1.87 -15.56 3.35
CA ARG A 49 -1.23 -15.88 4.63
C ARG A 49 -0.90 -17.36 4.66
N PHE A 50 0.29 -17.73 4.20
CA PHE A 50 0.83 -19.05 4.47
C PHE A 50 1.39 -19.09 5.90
N LYS A 51 1.37 -20.27 6.52
CA LYS A 51 1.74 -20.50 7.93
C LYS A 51 3.17 -20.06 8.30
N ILE A 52 4.00 -19.61 7.33
CA ILE A 52 5.43 -19.33 7.50
C ILE A 52 5.84 -17.98 6.85
N ALA A 53 5.14 -17.49 5.82
CA ALA A 53 5.45 -16.22 5.15
C ALA A 53 4.20 -15.58 4.52
N SER A 54 4.18 -14.24 4.44
CA SER A 54 3.17 -13.50 3.67
C SER A 54 3.64 -13.41 2.21
N GLN A 55 2.92 -14.07 1.29
CA GLN A 55 3.12 -13.85 -0.15
C GLN A 55 2.24 -12.68 -0.59
N HIS A 56 2.77 -11.83 -1.46
CA HIS A 56 2.03 -10.73 -2.09
C HIS A 56 2.15 -10.84 -3.60
N ASP A 57 1.04 -11.11 -4.27
CA ASP A 57 0.96 -10.99 -5.73
C ASP A 57 0.62 -9.55 -6.05
N ILE A 58 1.49 -8.88 -6.82
CA ILE A 58 1.37 -7.46 -7.15
C ILE A 58 0.91 -7.35 -8.61
N ASP A 59 -0.18 -6.64 -8.81
CA ASP A 59 -0.74 -6.32 -10.12
C ASP A 59 -0.70 -4.80 -10.31
N ILE A 60 0.00 -4.34 -11.35
CA ILE A 60 0.21 -2.92 -11.67
C ILE A 60 -0.52 -2.63 -12.97
N ALA A 61 -1.57 -1.83 -12.87
CA ALA A 61 -2.47 -1.50 -13.98
C ALA A 61 -2.08 -0.20 -14.72
N SER A 62 -1.09 0.53 -14.21
CA SER A 62 -0.69 1.85 -14.73
C SER A 62 0.73 1.84 -15.29
N GLU A 63 0.91 2.48 -16.45
CA GLU A 63 2.21 2.78 -17.03
C GLU A 63 2.75 4.17 -16.64
N THR A 64 1.96 4.96 -15.89
CA THR A 64 2.32 6.32 -15.47
C THR A 64 3.56 6.36 -14.59
N TYR A 65 3.77 5.30 -13.81
CA TYR A 65 4.82 5.21 -12.82
C TYR A 65 5.73 4.02 -13.08
N HIS A 66 7.02 4.19 -12.78
CA HIS A 66 7.95 3.08 -12.85
C HIS A 66 7.55 1.97 -11.85
N PRO A 67 7.38 0.71 -12.28
CA PRO A 67 6.90 -0.38 -11.42
C PRO A 67 7.68 -0.53 -10.10
N ALA A 68 9.02 -0.43 -10.16
CA ALA A 68 9.87 -0.51 -8.99
C ALA A 68 9.54 0.54 -7.90
N MET A 69 9.12 1.74 -8.31
CA MET A 69 8.72 2.79 -7.36
C MET A 69 7.47 2.35 -6.59
N LEU A 70 6.45 1.86 -7.29
CA LEU A 70 5.21 1.40 -6.66
C LEU A 70 5.47 0.24 -5.68
N ILE A 71 6.35 -0.68 -6.05
CA ILE A 71 6.77 -1.81 -5.21
C ILE A 71 7.49 -1.32 -3.94
N LEU A 72 8.41 -0.35 -4.05
CA LEU A 72 9.13 0.20 -2.90
C LEU A 72 8.20 0.95 -1.94
N LEU A 73 7.26 1.75 -2.47
CA LEU A 73 6.26 2.44 -1.66
C LEU A 73 5.32 1.46 -0.97
N PHE A 74 4.94 0.38 -1.66
CA PHE A 74 4.19 -0.72 -1.07
C PHE A 74 4.95 -1.36 0.09
N GLN A 75 6.22 -1.71 -0.10
CA GLN A 75 7.02 -2.35 0.95
C GLN A 75 7.17 -1.44 2.17
N ALA A 76 7.44 -0.14 1.96
CA ALA A 76 7.51 0.84 3.03
C ALA A 76 6.18 0.95 3.81
N PHE A 77 5.05 1.00 3.08
CA PHE A 77 3.73 1.01 3.70
C PHE A 77 3.45 -0.28 4.48
N TYR A 78 3.75 -1.44 3.91
CA TYR A 78 3.52 -2.74 4.53
C TYR A 78 4.32 -2.90 5.84
N GLU A 79 5.62 -2.60 5.81
CA GLU A 79 6.48 -2.68 7.01
C GLU A 79 6.00 -1.73 8.11
N TYR A 80 5.59 -0.51 7.75
CA TYR A 80 5.00 0.42 8.70
C TYR A 80 3.74 -0.16 9.35
N GLN A 81 2.87 -0.82 8.57
CA GLN A 81 1.68 -1.49 9.11
C GLN A 81 2.03 -2.66 10.03
N GLU A 82 2.99 -3.50 9.67
CA GLU A 82 3.44 -4.60 10.52
C GLU A 82 4.05 -4.10 11.83
N TYR A 83 4.83 -3.01 11.79
CA TYR A 83 5.36 -2.37 12.99
C TYR A 83 4.25 -1.84 13.92
N GLN A 84 3.24 -1.17 13.38
CA GLN A 84 2.09 -0.68 14.16
C GLN A 84 1.31 -1.85 14.80
N ARG A 85 1.11 -2.95 14.05
CA ARG A 85 0.43 -4.16 14.58
C ARG A 85 1.21 -4.81 15.72
N LYS A 86 2.54 -4.84 15.65
CA LYS A 86 3.40 -5.37 16.73
C LYS A 86 3.34 -4.55 18.01
N GLN A 87 3.05 -3.24 17.94
CA GLN A 87 2.91 -2.39 19.13
C GLN A 87 1.53 -2.46 19.78
N SER A 88 0.51 -2.89 19.04
CA SER A 88 -0.88 -2.97 19.53
C SER A 88 -1.23 -4.30 20.21
N ASN A 89 -0.33 -5.29 20.14
CA ASN A 89 -0.44 -6.61 20.78
C ASN A 89 0.59 -6.74 21.90
#